data_AF-A0A0N0NIC7-F1
#
_entry.id   AF-A0A0N0NIC7-F1
#
_cell.length_a   1.000
_cell.length_b   1.000
_cell.length_c   1.000
_cell.angle_alpha   90.00
_cell.angle_beta   90.00
_cell.angle_gamma   90.00
#
_symmetry.space_group_name_H-M   'P 1'
#
loop_
_entity.id
_entity.type
_entity.pdbx_description
1 polymer ?
#
loop_
_entity_poly.entity_id
_entity_poly.type
_entity_poly.pdbx_seq_one_letter_code
_entity_poly.pdbx_strand_id
1 'polypeptide(L)'
;MQATTNSWLDVCIRLSELYFDNLEHCFRILHRNTFFEQLNEFFSPAAAPQQDSTFVVQMLAVVCMGAMMGINNECQDVLRAQNGTIVDMTVLYMEQFLESMGSKKYYTVSTLQTKLLFLLLRWMRLDKHNDLWRASGDVLRHCLILKMDKDPDELAEAYTPLEAELRRRLWYTIVEEDMMLSILRNMPCMVPSFSTKPPLNINDAELHSHGPTPTPRSLDEWTDSLCQCVLAESAKDRLHACRDLHSTNSLDYAHVLSHTRSFEKILDTLPPPLRFSHQNDAAHKVPSRLMARMELDISVRRPLMHLYAPFAHASDKSGEFAEARAGYLQSCLMLDIYQDLFDPKYSELGVERPEGYWDFFYNLYRSELHQSISGICLELKRISNSSLPDTQGPNTGPFKKPSHNRVSLTRAVKESLEPMVRRVSRLGSDVKQLSYFTIVFNSVNTVQYSEENVIDALEELVAACRLQLQRNDIPIVASQKEAPTDSASGWTPGPGNDVSWTNLADFPFEFDYGNELGIAFS
;
A
#
# COMPACT_ATOMS: atom_id res chain seq x y z
N MET A 1 5.41 -16.26 39.00
CA MET A 1 5.08 -16.95 37.73
C MET A 1 3.68 -16.62 37.22
N GLN A 2 2.61 -16.71 38.05
CA GLN A 2 1.24 -16.38 37.61
C GLN A 2 1.03 -14.88 37.33
N ALA A 3 1.54 -13.99 38.21
CA ALA A 3 1.46 -12.54 38.00
C ALA A 3 2.26 -12.06 36.76
N THR A 4 3.37 -12.73 36.44
CA THR A 4 4.20 -12.42 35.27
C THR A 4 3.63 -12.98 33.96
N THR A 5 2.94 -14.13 34.00
CA THR A 5 2.27 -14.70 32.80
C THR A 5 1.05 -13.88 32.40
N ASN A 6 0.27 -13.40 33.37
CA ASN A 6 -0.81 -12.44 33.10
C ASN A 6 -0.26 -11.16 32.42
N SER A 7 0.89 -10.66 32.88
CA SER A 7 1.52 -9.48 32.27
C SER A 7 1.97 -9.67 30.81
N TRP A 8 2.39 -10.88 30.40
CA TRP A 8 2.80 -11.14 29.00
C TRP A 8 1.61 -11.33 28.08
N LEU A 9 0.58 -12.06 28.55
CA LEU A 9 -0.68 -12.21 27.83
C LEU A 9 -1.30 -10.84 27.54
N ASP A 10 -1.34 -9.95 28.54
CA ASP A 10 -1.90 -8.61 28.37
C ASP A 10 -1.17 -7.79 27.28
N VAL A 11 0.16 -7.90 27.20
CA VAL A 11 0.95 -7.23 26.14
C VAL A 11 0.66 -7.84 24.77
N CYS A 12 0.64 -9.16 24.66
CA CYS A 12 0.30 -9.84 23.42
C CYS A 12 -1.12 -9.48 22.95
N ILE A 13 -2.09 -9.39 23.86
CA ILE A 13 -3.46 -8.97 23.55
C ILE A 13 -3.45 -7.56 22.97
N ARG A 14 -2.86 -6.58 23.65
CA ARG A 14 -2.84 -5.18 23.19
C ARG A 14 -2.18 -5.01 21.82
N LEU A 15 -1.05 -5.69 21.58
CA LEU A 15 -0.37 -5.62 20.28
C LEU A 15 -1.15 -6.35 19.19
N SER A 16 -1.84 -7.45 19.52
CA SER A 16 -2.71 -8.15 18.57
C SER A 16 -3.95 -7.32 18.23
N GLU A 17 -4.52 -6.59 19.19
CA GLU A 17 -5.61 -5.63 18.94
C GLU A 17 -5.17 -4.58 17.92
N LEU A 18 -3.96 -4.01 18.06
CA LEU A 18 -3.42 -3.07 17.06
C LEU A 18 -3.33 -3.69 15.66
N TYR A 19 -2.90 -4.95 15.54
CA TYR A 19 -2.88 -5.66 14.27
C TYR A 19 -4.29 -5.78 13.66
N PHE A 20 -5.24 -6.35 14.41
CA PHE A 20 -6.60 -6.58 13.89
C PHE A 20 -7.36 -5.28 13.62
N ASP A 21 -7.11 -4.24 14.41
CA ASP A 21 -7.77 -2.96 14.25
C ASP A 21 -7.25 -2.17 13.06
N ASN A 22 -6.11 -2.52 12.46
CA ASN A 22 -5.50 -1.69 11.41
C ASN A 22 -5.17 -2.42 10.11
N LEU A 23 -4.90 -3.73 10.17
CA LEU A 23 -4.42 -4.50 9.02
C LEU A 23 -5.47 -5.47 8.45
N GLU A 24 -6.47 -5.83 9.24
CA GLU A 24 -7.50 -6.83 8.90
C GLU A 24 -8.76 -6.20 8.28
N HIS A 25 -8.67 -5.06 7.60
CA HIS A 25 -9.83 -4.44 6.92
C HIS A 25 -10.01 -4.95 5.49
N CYS A 26 -9.04 -4.65 4.63
CA CYS A 26 -9.05 -5.05 3.21
C CYS A 26 -8.34 -6.39 2.99
N PHE A 27 -7.31 -6.67 3.78
CA PHE A 27 -6.46 -7.87 3.69
C PHE A 27 -6.73 -8.79 4.88
N ARG A 28 -7.88 -9.48 4.85
CA ARG A 28 -8.28 -10.36 5.95
C ARG A 28 -7.54 -11.70 5.92
N ILE A 29 -6.69 -11.96 6.91
CA ILE A 29 -5.86 -13.17 6.98
C ILE A 29 -6.35 -14.10 8.08
N LEU A 30 -6.62 -13.56 9.27
CA LEU A 30 -6.99 -14.29 10.46
C LEU A 30 -8.44 -14.00 10.88
N HIS A 31 -9.03 -14.97 11.57
CA HIS A 31 -10.29 -14.74 12.27
C HIS A 31 -9.99 -14.26 13.69
N ARG A 32 -10.48 -13.06 14.06
CA ARG A 32 -10.15 -12.40 15.32
C ARG A 32 -10.38 -13.31 16.53
N ASN A 33 -11.59 -13.87 16.65
CA ASN A 33 -11.95 -14.67 17.82
C ASN A 33 -11.11 -15.95 17.93
N THR A 34 -10.91 -16.66 16.82
CA THR A 34 -10.08 -17.87 16.81
C THR A 34 -8.65 -17.58 17.25
N PHE A 35 -8.07 -16.46 16.80
CA PHE A 35 -6.72 -16.06 17.21
C PHE A 35 -6.66 -15.78 18.73
N PHE A 36 -7.60 -15.01 19.28
CA PHE A 36 -7.59 -14.70 20.71
C PHE A 36 -7.89 -15.92 21.58
N GLU A 37 -8.72 -16.86 21.12
CA GLU A 37 -8.92 -18.15 21.80
C GLU A 37 -7.60 -18.94 21.87
N GLN A 38 -6.90 -19.09 20.75
CA GLN A 38 -5.59 -19.75 20.69
C GLN A 38 -4.54 -19.03 21.54
N LEU A 39 -4.57 -17.69 21.57
CA LEU A 39 -3.67 -16.89 22.40
C LEU A 39 -3.90 -17.15 23.89
N ASN A 40 -5.16 -17.17 24.33
CA ASN A 40 -5.51 -17.48 25.72
C ASN A 40 -5.15 -18.93 26.08
N GLU A 41 -5.38 -19.88 25.16
CA GLU A 41 -4.99 -21.27 25.35
C GLU A 41 -3.46 -21.40 25.51
N PHE A 42 -2.68 -20.70 24.69
CA PHE A 42 -1.22 -20.72 24.74
C PHE A 42 -0.65 -20.27 26.09
N PHE A 43 -1.27 -19.27 26.73
CA PHE A 43 -0.88 -18.78 28.06
C PHE A 43 -1.57 -19.50 29.23
N SER A 44 -2.45 -20.47 28.96
CA SER A 44 -3.18 -21.20 29.99
C SER A 44 -2.24 -22.12 30.80
N PRO A 45 -2.37 -22.18 32.14
CA PRO A 45 -1.60 -23.11 32.97
C PRO A 45 -1.83 -24.60 32.63
N ALA A 46 -2.94 -24.91 31.96
CA ALA A 46 -3.31 -26.26 31.54
C ALA A 46 -2.81 -26.63 30.13
N ALA A 47 -2.09 -25.74 29.45
CA ALA A 47 -1.55 -26.01 28.12
C ALA A 47 -0.57 -27.20 28.15
N ALA A 48 -0.91 -28.26 27.42
CA ALA A 48 -0.04 -29.42 27.22
C ALA A 48 1.20 -29.03 26.39
N PRO A 49 2.33 -29.78 26.48
CA PRO A 49 3.57 -29.47 25.74
C PRO A 49 3.49 -29.68 24.21
N GLN A 50 2.33 -30.04 23.66
CA GLN A 50 2.10 -30.08 22.21
C GLN A 50 1.54 -28.74 21.72
N GLN A 51 2.39 -27.72 21.78
CA GLN A 51 2.09 -26.42 21.19
C GLN A 51 2.10 -26.55 19.65
N ASP A 52 1.08 -26.05 18.98
CA ASP A 52 1.11 -25.93 17.52
C ASP A 52 2.15 -24.87 17.15
N SER A 53 3.28 -25.35 16.61
CA SER A 53 4.38 -24.50 16.17
C SER A 53 3.94 -23.44 15.17
N THR A 54 2.91 -23.71 14.37
CA THR A 54 2.39 -22.76 13.39
C THR A 54 1.74 -21.56 14.06
N PHE A 55 0.90 -21.77 15.09
CA PHE A 55 0.28 -20.69 15.85
C PHE A 55 1.32 -19.77 16.51
N VAL A 56 2.39 -20.34 17.10
CA VAL A 56 3.46 -19.54 17.72
C VAL A 56 4.09 -18.57 16.72
N VAL A 57 4.33 -19.04 15.50
CA VAL A 57 4.90 -18.22 14.41
C VAL A 57 3.91 -17.14 13.95
N GLN A 58 2.61 -17.47 13.85
CA GLN A 58 1.56 -16.51 13.51
C GLN A 58 1.40 -15.44 14.59
N MET A 59 1.34 -15.84 15.87
CA MET A 59 1.29 -14.96 17.03
C MET A 59 2.48 -14.01 17.05
N LEU A 60 3.70 -14.52 16.81
CA LEU A 60 4.90 -13.68 16.76
C LEU A 60 4.80 -12.63 15.65
N ALA A 61 4.33 -13.01 14.45
CA ALA A 61 4.13 -12.08 13.35
C ALA A 61 3.10 -10.99 13.68
N VAL A 62 1.94 -11.38 14.24
CA VAL A 62 0.86 -10.47 14.66
C VAL A 62 1.35 -9.47 15.70
N VAL A 63 2.00 -9.95 16.77
CA VAL A 63 2.53 -9.10 17.84
C VAL A 63 3.64 -8.19 17.32
N CYS A 64 4.51 -8.68 16.43
CA CYS A 64 5.56 -7.89 15.81
C CYS A 64 4.99 -6.75 14.96
N MET A 65 4.02 -7.04 14.09
CA MET A 65 3.35 -6.01 13.27
C MET A 65 2.61 -4.98 14.14
N GLY A 66 1.92 -5.41 15.18
CA GLY A 66 1.29 -4.51 16.17
C GLY A 66 2.31 -3.60 16.85
N ALA A 67 3.49 -4.11 17.20
CA ALA A 67 4.57 -3.32 17.76
C ALA A 67 5.14 -2.32 16.74
N MET A 68 5.28 -2.71 15.47
CA MET A 68 5.77 -1.84 14.40
C MET A 68 4.89 -0.62 14.13
N MET A 69 3.63 -0.62 14.58
CA MET A 69 2.75 0.55 14.44
C MET A 69 3.20 1.76 15.27
N GLY A 70 3.96 1.57 16.36
CA GLY A 70 4.53 2.69 17.13
C GLY A 70 3.50 3.60 17.81
N ILE A 71 2.25 3.15 17.99
CA ILE A 71 1.12 3.97 18.46
C ILE A 71 1.19 4.22 19.97
N ASN A 72 1.54 3.19 20.74
CA ASN A 72 1.55 3.24 22.22
C ASN A 72 2.96 3.00 22.77
N ASN A 73 3.15 3.25 24.07
CA ASN A 73 4.44 3.05 24.74
C ASN A 73 4.94 1.60 24.64
N GLU A 74 4.04 0.61 24.71
CA GLU A 74 4.39 -0.80 24.54
C GLU A 74 5.02 -1.10 23.18
N CYS A 75 4.59 -0.41 22.12
CA CYS A 75 5.20 -0.53 20.79
C CYS A 75 6.67 -0.08 20.85
N GLN A 76 6.93 1.08 21.47
CA GLN A 76 8.28 1.64 21.60
C GLN A 76 9.17 0.74 22.45
N ASP A 77 8.65 0.17 23.53
CA ASP A 77 9.40 -0.75 24.40
C ASP A 77 9.77 -2.05 23.67
N VAL A 78 8.84 -2.64 22.91
CA VAL A 78 9.10 -3.85 22.11
C VAL A 78 10.07 -3.57 20.97
N LEU A 79 9.93 -2.44 20.26
CA LEU A 79 10.85 -2.06 19.19
C LEU A 79 12.24 -1.67 19.71
N ARG A 80 12.37 -1.17 20.93
CA ARG A 80 13.68 -0.91 21.57
C ARG A 80 14.31 -2.17 22.15
N ALA A 81 13.51 -3.18 22.47
CA ALA A 81 14.01 -4.45 22.96
C ALA A 81 15.00 -5.06 21.95
N GLN A 82 16.05 -5.71 22.47
CA GLN A 82 17.09 -6.34 21.65
C GLN A 82 17.74 -5.36 20.63
N ASN A 83 17.88 -4.09 21.00
CA ASN A 83 18.48 -3.04 20.16
C ASN A 83 17.80 -2.89 18.77
N GLY A 84 16.48 -3.10 18.68
CA GLY A 84 15.75 -2.96 17.40
C GLY A 84 15.78 -4.17 16.49
N THR A 85 16.41 -5.28 16.90
CA THR A 85 16.56 -6.48 16.05
C THR A 85 15.35 -7.40 16.06
N ILE A 86 14.31 -7.11 16.85
CA ILE A 86 13.15 -8.00 17.02
C ILE A 86 12.42 -8.30 15.70
N VAL A 87 12.33 -7.31 14.81
CA VAL A 87 11.69 -7.45 13.50
C VAL A 87 12.51 -8.39 12.61
N ASP A 88 13.83 -8.17 12.50
CA ASP A 88 14.72 -9.01 11.69
C ASP A 88 14.80 -10.43 12.23
N MET A 89 14.84 -10.60 13.55
CA MET A 89 14.82 -11.92 14.20
C MET A 89 13.49 -12.66 13.95
N THR A 90 12.37 -11.93 13.97
CA THR A 90 11.06 -12.51 13.66
C THR A 90 11.00 -12.98 12.21
N VAL A 91 11.44 -12.14 11.27
CA VAL A 91 11.50 -12.49 9.84
C VAL A 91 12.37 -13.73 9.62
N LEU A 92 13.58 -13.76 10.19
CA LEU A 92 14.48 -14.89 10.09
C LEU A 92 13.86 -16.17 10.68
N TYR A 93 13.19 -16.07 11.83
CA TYR A 93 12.53 -17.21 12.46
C TYR A 93 11.38 -17.75 11.60
N MET A 94 10.54 -16.87 11.03
CA MET A 94 9.46 -17.26 10.13
C MET A 94 10.00 -17.95 8.86
N GLU A 95 11.08 -17.42 8.28
CA GLU A 95 11.74 -18.00 7.10
C GLU A 95 12.23 -19.42 7.40
N GLN A 96 13.02 -19.59 8.47
CA GLN A 96 13.52 -20.90 8.89
C GLN A 96 12.40 -21.89 9.22
N PHE A 97 11.33 -21.41 9.85
CA PHE A 97 10.15 -22.24 10.14
C PHE A 97 9.52 -22.75 8.85
N LEU A 98 9.25 -21.88 7.88
CA LEU A 98 8.65 -22.24 6.59
C LEU A 98 9.56 -23.17 5.76
N GLU A 99 10.88 -22.99 5.81
CA GLU A 99 11.85 -23.87 5.14
C GLU A 99 11.95 -25.26 5.80
N SER A 100 11.80 -25.34 7.12
CA SER A 100 11.87 -26.60 7.87
C SER A 100 10.63 -27.49 7.70
N MET A 101 9.57 -26.98 7.08
CA MET A 101 8.28 -27.66 7.00
C MET A 101 8.31 -28.85 6.03
N GLY A 102 7.99 -30.03 6.55
CA GLY A 102 7.81 -31.23 5.73
C GLY A 102 6.58 -31.13 4.80
N SER A 103 6.64 -31.84 3.67
CA SER A 103 5.66 -31.75 2.57
C SER A 103 4.19 -31.96 2.98
N LYS A 104 3.92 -32.75 4.04
CA LYS A 104 2.56 -33.02 4.54
C LYS A 104 1.91 -31.85 5.30
N LYS A 105 2.70 -30.97 5.92
CA LYS A 105 2.20 -29.81 6.66
C LYS A 105 2.18 -28.54 5.81
N TYR A 106 2.98 -28.54 4.74
CA TYR A 106 3.20 -27.37 3.89
C TYR A 106 1.92 -26.84 3.22
N TYR A 107 1.00 -27.72 2.83
CA TYR A 107 -0.24 -27.36 2.15
C TYR A 107 -1.43 -27.38 3.12
N THR A 108 -1.47 -26.43 4.03
CA THR A 108 -2.57 -26.23 4.98
C THR A 108 -2.99 -24.77 5.00
N VAL A 109 -4.25 -24.48 5.36
CA VAL A 109 -4.76 -23.11 5.51
C VAL A 109 -3.92 -22.32 6.52
N SER A 110 -3.55 -22.94 7.63
CA SER A 110 -2.69 -22.33 8.65
C SER A 110 -1.32 -21.94 8.08
N THR A 111 -0.71 -22.78 7.23
CA THR A 111 0.55 -22.42 6.56
C THR A 111 0.37 -21.29 5.54
N LEU A 112 -0.75 -21.28 4.81
CA LEU A 112 -1.06 -20.18 3.90
C LEU A 112 -1.19 -18.86 4.67
N GLN A 113 -1.91 -18.86 5.80
CA GLN A 113 -2.01 -17.72 6.70
C GLN A 113 -0.63 -17.28 7.20
N THR A 114 0.24 -18.21 7.61
CA THR A 114 1.62 -17.89 8.01
C THR A 114 2.41 -17.24 6.89
N LYS A 115 2.29 -17.71 5.64
CA LYS A 115 2.96 -17.11 4.49
C LYS A 115 2.43 -15.72 4.16
N LEU A 116 1.12 -15.49 4.29
CA LEU A 116 0.51 -14.17 4.13
C LEU A 116 0.96 -13.18 5.20
N LEU A 117 0.98 -13.60 6.48
CA LEU A 117 1.53 -12.80 7.56
C LEU A 117 3.01 -12.49 7.34
N PHE A 118 3.78 -13.46 6.84
CA PHE A 118 5.19 -13.27 6.53
C PHE A 118 5.38 -12.24 5.40
N LEU A 119 4.56 -12.32 4.35
CA LEU A 119 4.59 -11.36 3.25
C LEU A 119 4.25 -9.94 3.73
N LEU A 120 3.20 -9.80 4.56
CA LEU A 120 2.81 -8.53 5.15
C LEU A 120 3.88 -7.96 6.09
N LEU A 121 4.48 -8.80 6.94
CA LEU A 121 5.57 -8.38 7.82
C LEU A 121 6.77 -7.86 7.02
N ARG A 122 7.14 -8.56 5.94
CA ARG A 122 8.22 -8.12 5.04
C ARG A 122 7.87 -6.82 4.30
N TRP A 123 6.61 -6.64 3.93
CA TRP A 123 6.11 -5.37 3.39
C TRP A 123 6.29 -4.23 4.42
N MET A 124 5.86 -4.42 5.67
CA MET A 124 6.04 -3.44 6.75
C MET A 124 7.51 -3.18 7.10
N ARG A 125 8.38 -4.17 6.94
CA ARG A 125 9.84 -4.06 7.10
C ARG A 125 10.52 -3.34 5.93
N LEU A 126 9.75 -2.98 4.90
CA LEU A 126 10.21 -2.24 3.72
C LEU A 126 11.16 -3.04 2.82
N ASP A 127 10.97 -4.37 2.76
CA ASP A 127 11.65 -5.23 1.80
C ASP A 127 11.45 -4.72 0.35
N LYS A 128 12.37 -5.10 -0.55
CA LYS A 128 12.29 -4.71 -1.96
C LYS A 128 11.02 -5.30 -2.59
N HIS A 129 10.28 -4.48 -3.34
CA HIS A 129 9.04 -4.91 -4.01
C HIS A 129 9.25 -6.13 -4.92
N ASN A 130 10.44 -6.30 -5.48
CA ASN A 130 10.75 -7.46 -6.31
C ASN A 130 10.77 -8.78 -5.54
N ASP A 131 11.27 -8.75 -4.30
CA ASP A 131 11.31 -9.93 -3.46
C ASP A 131 9.93 -10.22 -2.86
N LEU A 132 9.13 -9.17 -2.63
CA LEU A 132 7.73 -9.27 -2.24
C LEU A 132 6.86 -9.86 -3.36
N TRP A 133 6.98 -9.34 -4.59
CA TRP A 133 6.23 -9.84 -5.75
C TRP A 133 6.53 -11.32 -6.06
N ARG A 134 7.81 -11.72 -5.95
CA ARG A 134 8.18 -13.14 -6.06
C ARG A 134 7.54 -14.00 -4.97
N ALA A 135 7.52 -13.51 -3.72
CA ALA A 135 6.91 -14.23 -2.61
C ALA A 135 5.38 -14.31 -2.76
N SER A 136 4.72 -13.26 -3.24
CA SER A 136 3.30 -13.26 -3.62
C SER A 136 2.98 -14.35 -4.63
N GLY A 137 3.81 -14.50 -5.68
CA GLY A 137 3.66 -15.61 -6.63
C GLY A 137 3.75 -17.01 -5.99
N ASP A 138 4.51 -17.18 -4.90
CA ASP A 138 4.52 -18.43 -4.11
C ASP A 138 3.24 -18.62 -3.30
N VAL A 139 2.76 -17.55 -2.65
CA VAL A 139 1.49 -17.54 -1.92
C VAL A 139 0.32 -17.88 -2.85
N LEU A 140 0.25 -17.27 -4.04
CA LEU A 140 -0.78 -17.55 -5.04
C LEU A 140 -0.74 -19.02 -5.47
N ARG A 141 0.43 -19.58 -5.78
CA ARG A 141 0.55 -21.01 -6.14
C ARG A 141 0.11 -21.94 -5.01
N HIS A 142 0.46 -21.63 -3.77
CA HIS A 142 -0.01 -22.39 -2.61
C HIS A 142 -1.54 -22.32 -2.49
N CYS A 143 -2.11 -21.14 -2.62
CA CYS A 143 -3.55 -20.89 -2.59
C CYS A 143 -4.31 -21.70 -3.67
N LEU A 144 -3.76 -21.80 -4.88
CA LEU A 144 -4.31 -22.62 -5.97
C LEU A 144 -4.20 -24.12 -5.68
N ILE A 145 -3.12 -24.59 -5.05
CA ILE A 145 -2.99 -25.98 -4.59
C ILE A 145 -4.10 -26.32 -3.58
N LEU A 146 -4.45 -25.36 -2.71
CA LEU A 146 -5.54 -25.48 -1.76
C LEU A 146 -6.94 -25.24 -2.38
N LYS A 147 -7.04 -25.00 -3.69
CA LYS A 147 -8.30 -24.72 -4.42
C LYS A 147 -9.10 -23.54 -3.89
N MET A 148 -8.43 -22.50 -3.40
CA MET A 148 -9.08 -21.31 -2.87
C MET A 148 -9.74 -20.45 -3.95
N ASP A 149 -9.40 -20.67 -5.23
CA ASP A 149 -10.01 -20.06 -6.42
C ASP A 149 -11.40 -20.65 -6.76
N LYS A 150 -11.82 -21.69 -6.03
CA LYS A 150 -13.14 -22.30 -6.11
C LYS A 150 -13.95 -21.98 -4.87
N ASP A 151 -15.21 -21.60 -5.06
CA ASP A 151 -16.11 -21.36 -3.95
C ASP A 151 -16.29 -22.65 -3.13
N PRO A 152 -16.30 -22.58 -1.78
CA PRO A 152 -16.56 -23.74 -0.93
C PRO A 152 -17.84 -24.51 -1.31
N ASP A 153 -18.87 -23.81 -1.81
CA ASP A 153 -20.13 -24.44 -2.21
C ASP A 153 -20.00 -25.33 -3.47
N GLU A 154 -18.92 -25.19 -4.24
CA GLU A 154 -18.62 -25.98 -5.45
C GLU A 154 -17.74 -27.20 -5.16
N LEU A 155 -17.15 -27.26 -3.96
CA LEU A 155 -16.25 -28.32 -3.57
C LEU A 155 -17.04 -29.50 -2.99
N ALA A 156 -16.56 -30.71 -3.25
CA ALA A 156 -17.18 -31.93 -2.71
C ALA A 156 -16.95 -32.09 -1.19
N GLU A 157 -15.96 -31.39 -0.65
CA GLU A 157 -15.66 -31.34 0.78
C GLU A 157 -16.66 -30.44 1.50
N ALA A 158 -17.20 -30.91 2.62
CA ALA A 158 -18.06 -30.10 3.46
C ALA A 158 -17.21 -29.18 4.35
N TYR A 159 -17.39 -27.87 4.20
CA TYR A 159 -16.76 -26.87 5.06
C TYR A 159 -17.75 -26.38 6.12
N THR A 160 -17.24 -26.13 7.33
CA THR A 160 -17.98 -25.36 8.33
C THR A 160 -18.21 -23.92 7.86
N PRO A 161 -19.18 -23.18 8.42
CA PRO A 161 -19.38 -21.76 8.06
C PRO A 161 -18.11 -20.93 8.23
N LEU A 162 -17.36 -21.12 9.33
CA LEU A 162 -16.09 -20.45 9.58
C LEU A 162 -15.04 -20.79 8.51
N GLU A 163 -14.86 -22.06 8.18
CA GLU A 163 -13.88 -22.48 7.17
C GLU A 163 -14.24 -21.96 5.77
N ALA A 164 -15.51 -22.05 5.38
CA ALA A 164 -15.98 -21.54 4.09
C ALA A 164 -15.72 -20.05 3.96
N GLU A 165 -16.05 -19.28 5.00
CA GLU A 165 -15.84 -17.83 5.00
C GLU A 165 -14.35 -17.46 5.04
N LEU A 166 -13.54 -18.14 5.85
CA LEU A 166 -12.08 -17.95 5.88
C LEU A 166 -11.45 -18.20 4.51
N ARG A 167 -11.89 -19.23 3.77
CA ARG A 167 -11.42 -19.50 2.41
C ARG A 167 -11.75 -18.36 1.45
N ARG A 168 -12.96 -17.80 1.51
CA ARG A 168 -13.36 -16.63 0.71
C ARG A 168 -12.52 -15.41 1.06
N ARG A 169 -12.37 -15.10 2.35
CA ARG A 169 -11.56 -13.97 2.85
C ARG A 169 -10.10 -14.08 2.41
N LEU A 170 -9.48 -15.24 2.57
CA LEU A 170 -8.10 -15.49 2.16
C LEU A 170 -7.92 -15.38 0.64
N TRP A 171 -8.85 -15.91 -0.15
CA TRP A 171 -8.82 -15.77 -1.60
C TRP A 171 -8.79 -14.29 -2.01
N TYR A 172 -9.72 -13.48 -1.49
CA TYR A 172 -9.78 -12.07 -1.84
C TYR A 172 -8.61 -11.26 -1.31
N THR A 173 -8.05 -11.60 -0.14
CA THR A 173 -6.78 -11.04 0.33
C THR A 173 -5.64 -11.27 -0.67
N ILE A 174 -5.54 -12.48 -1.22
CA ILE A 174 -4.51 -12.84 -2.20
C ILE A 174 -4.75 -12.14 -3.54
N VAL A 175 -6.01 -11.96 -3.93
CA VAL A 175 -6.37 -11.20 -5.14
C VAL A 175 -5.93 -9.74 -5.03
N GLU A 176 -6.22 -9.07 -3.91
CA GLU A 176 -5.80 -7.68 -3.70
C GLU A 176 -4.27 -7.56 -3.63
N GLU A 177 -3.61 -8.51 -2.98
CA GLU A 177 -2.17 -8.52 -2.77
C GLU A 177 -1.40 -8.74 -4.09
N ASP A 178 -1.75 -9.76 -4.88
CA ASP A 178 -1.15 -10.00 -6.21
C ASP A 178 -1.35 -8.80 -7.14
N MET A 179 -2.55 -8.21 -7.14
CA MET A 179 -2.85 -7.03 -7.94
C MET A 179 -2.02 -5.82 -7.52
N MET A 180 -1.96 -5.53 -6.22
CA MET A 180 -1.17 -4.43 -5.67
C MET A 180 0.31 -4.58 -6.06
N LEU A 181 0.93 -5.72 -5.77
CA LEU A 181 2.36 -5.93 -6.05
C LEU A 181 2.66 -5.99 -7.54
N SER A 182 1.77 -6.55 -8.35
CA SER A 182 1.93 -6.59 -9.80
C SER A 182 1.89 -5.18 -10.40
N ILE A 183 0.94 -4.34 -9.98
CA ILE A 183 0.87 -2.93 -10.40
C ILE A 183 2.14 -2.17 -9.99
N LEU A 184 2.59 -2.30 -8.75
CA LEU A 184 3.80 -1.66 -8.24
C LEU A 184 5.07 -2.08 -8.99
N ARG A 185 5.06 -3.28 -9.61
CA ARG A 185 6.16 -3.80 -10.42
C ARG A 185 5.97 -3.65 -11.93
N ASN A 186 4.86 -3.07 -12.38
CA ASN A 186 4.48 -3.07 -13.79
C ASN A 186 4.45 -4.46 -14.42
N MET A 187 3.97 -5.43 -13.66
CA MET A 187 3.86 -6.82 -14.07
C MET A 187 2.39 -7.19 -14.28
N PRO A 188 2.08 -8.16 -15.15
CA PRO A 188 0.74 -8.69 -15.28
C PRO A 188 0.26 -9.34 -13.96
N CYS A 189 -0.99 -9.08 -13.57
CA CYS A 189 -1.63 -9.81 -12.48
C CYS A 189 -1.74 -11.29 -12.82
N MET A 190 -1.33 -12.15 -11.89
CA MET A 190 -1.21 -13.60 -12.12
C MET A 190 -2.45 -14.38 -11.66
N VAL A 191 -3.41 -13.69 -11.01
CA VAL A 191 -4.68 -14.29 -10.58
C VAL A 191 -5.44 -14.92 -11.77
N PRO A 192 -5.73 -16.24 -11.75
CA PRO A 192 -6.50 -16.90 -12.80
C PRO A 192 -7.99 -16.55 -12.73
N SER A 193 -8.81 -17.07 -13.66
CA SER A 193 -10.27 -16.97 -13.48
C SER A 193 -10.70 -17.81 -12.27
N PHE A 194 -11.60 -17.28 -11.45
CA PHE A 194 -12.05 -17.93 -10.22
C PHE A 194 -13.58 -17.86 -10.05
N SER A 195 -14.12 -18.82 -9.31
CA SER A 195 -15.55 -18.93 -9.01
C SER A 195 -15.91 -18.56 -7.57
N THR A 196 -14.91 -18.40 -6.69
CA THR A 196 -15.08 -17.95 -5.30
C THR A 196 -15.99 -16.72 -5.21
N LYS A 197 -17.03 -16.81 -4.37
CA LYS A 197 -17.98 -15.72 -4.14
C LYS A 197 -17.37 -14.68 -3.18
N PRO A 198 -17.80 -13.40 -3.24
CA PRO A 198 -17.40 -12.39 -2.27
C PRO A 198 -17.64 -12.85 -0.82
N PRO A 199 -16.78 -12.43 0.14
CA PRO A 199 -17.00 -12.69 1.56
C PRO A 199 -18.28 -12.01 2.06
N LEU A 200 -18.83 -12.49 3.16
CA LEU A 200 -20.06 -11.97 3.75
C LEU A 200 -19.78 -10.71 4.58
N ASN A 201 -20.67 -9.71 4.50
CA ASN A 201 -20.59 -8.51 5.33
C ASN A 201 -21.06 -8.80 6.76
N ILE A 202 -20.15 -9.34 7.58
CA ILE A 202 -20.41 -9.79 8.96
C ILE A 202 -19.26 -9.40 9.90
N ASN A 203 -19.56 -9.31 11.20
CA ASN A 203 -18.52 -9.20 12.22
C ASN A 203 -17.95 -10.57 12.57
N ASP A 204 -16.69 -10.61 12.99
CA ASP A 204 -16.02 -11.86 13.37
C ASP A 204 -16.71 -12.52 14.57
N ALA A 205 -17.28 -11.73 15.48
CA ALA A 205 -18.05 -12.24 16.61
C ALA A 205 -19.32 -13.03 16.22
N GLU A 206 -19.77 -12.91 14.97
CA GLU A 206 -20.95 -13.63 14.46
C GLU A 206 -20.57 -14.98 13.83
N LEU A 207 -19.29 -15.17 13.47
CA LEU A 207 -18.80 -16.31 12.70
C LEU A 207 -18.26 -17.44 13.60
N HIS A 208 -18.86 -18.62 13.49
CA HIS A 208 -18.54 -19.78 14.33
C HIS A 208 -18.38 -21.05 13.49
N SER A 209 -17.58 -22.01 13.97
CA SER A 209 -17.40 -23.32 13.32
C SER A 209 -18.66 -24.19 13.34
N HIS A 210 -19.50 -24.01 14.35
CA HIS A 210 -20.75 -24.77 14.51
C HIS A 210 -21.93 -23.83 14.47
N GLY A 211 -23.00 -24.25 13.79
CA GLY A 211 -24.23 -23.47 13.64
C GLY A 211 -24.49 -23.07 12.19
N PRO A 212 -25.54 -22.24 11.96
CA PRO A 212 -25.87 -21.75 10.64
C PRO A 212 -24.89 -20.66 10.21
N THR A 213 -24.72 -20.50 8.89
CA THR A 213 -24.02 -19.35 8.31
C THR A 213 -24.73 -18.05 8.72
N PRO A 214 -24.00 -17.03 9.23
CA PRO A 214 -24.60 -15.76 9.60
C PRO A 214 -25.26 -15.06 8.41
N THR A 215 -26.32 -14.30 8.68
CA THR A 215 -26.97 -13.49 7.63
C THR A 215 -26.15 -12.22 7.39
N PRO A 216 -25.76 -11.89 6.15
CA PRO A 216 -25.03 -10.66 5.84
C PRO A 216 -25.81 -9.41 6.25
N ARG A 217 -25.10 -8.45 6.84
CA ARG A 217 -25.65 -7.14 7.19
C ARG A 217 -25.71 -6.21 5.99
N SER A 218 -26.51 -5.15 6.10
CA SER A 218 -26.53 -4.08 5.09
C SER A 218 -25.15 -3.44 4.94
N LEU A 219 -24.78 -3.05 3.72
CA LEU A 219 -23.54 -2.28 3.47
C LEU A 219 -23.60 -0.87 4.12
N ASP A 220 -24.79 -0.41 4.52
CA ASP A 220 -24.96 0.83 5.28
C ASP A 220 -24.54 0.70 6.76
N GLU A 221 -24.23 -0.51 7.23
CA GLU A 221 -23.70 -0.78 8.56
C GLU A 221 -22.22 -1.09 8.49
N TRP A 222 -21.43 -0.52 9.41
CA TRP A 222 -20.05 -0.94 9.56
C TRP A 222 -19.98 -2.36 10.13
N THR A 223 -19.23 -3.23 9.46
CA THR A 223 -18.82 -4.53 9.98
C THR A 223 -17.33 -4.73 9.80
N ASP A 224 -16.78 -5.74 10.47
CA ASP A 224 -15.37 -6.12 10.29
C ASP A 224 -15.03 -6.39 8.80
N SER A 225 -15.95 -7.00 8.04
CA SER A 225 -15.71 -7.44 6.67
C SER A 225 -16.08 -6.40 5.59
N LEU A 226 -16.67 -5.26 5.97
CA LEU A 226 -17.27 -4.30 5.04
C LEU A 226 -16.31 -3.85 3.94
N CYS A 227 -15.08 -3.49 4.30
CA CYS A 227 -14.06 -3.04 3.34
C CYS A 227 -13.76 -4.12 2.30
N GLN A 228 -13.47 -5.35 2.75
CA GLN A 228 -13.16 -6.46 1.85
C GLN A 228 -14.35 -6.85 0.97
N CYS A 229 -15.58 -6.80 1.48
CA CYS A 229 -16.79 -7.05 0.69
C CYS A 229 -16.90 -6.09 -0.51
N VAL A 230 -16.73 -4.79 -0.27
CA VAL A 230 -16.81 -3.77 -1.33
C VAL A 230 -15.69 -3.93 -2.36
N LEU A 231 -14.47 -4.26 -1.93
CA LEU A 231 -13.37 -4.55 -2.85
C LEU A 231 -13.65 -5.82 -3.68
N ALA A 232 -14.18 -6.87 -3.04
CA ALA A 232 -14.47 -8.15 -3.66
C ALA A 232 -15.51 -8.06 -4.79
N GLU A 233 -16.49 -7.16 -4.67
CA GLU A 233 -17.51 -6.91 -5.69
C GLU A 233 -16.90 -6.46 -7.03
N SER A 234 -15.83 -5.67 -6.98
CA SER A 234 -15.18 -5.08 -8.17
C SER A 234 -13.89 -5.79 -8.58
N ALA A 235 -13.43 -6.80 -7.83
CA ALA A 235 -12.12 -7.41 -8.03
C ALA A 235 -11.94 -8.02 -9.43
N LYS A 236 -12.98 -8.69 -9.97
CA LYS A 236 -12.92 -9.30 -11.31
C LYS A 236 -12.75 -8.25 -12.41
N ASP A 237 -13.47 -7.14 -12.31
CA ASP A 237 -13.39 -6.04 -13.28
C ASP A 237 -12.04 -5.34 -13.19
N ARG A 238 -11.52 -5.10 -11.96
CA ARG A 238 -10.18 -4.55 -11.73
C ARG A 238 -9.07 -5.44 -12.31
N LEU A 239 -9.12 -6.75 -12.07
CA LEU A 239 -8.18 -7.71 -12.65
C LEU A 239 -8.26 -7.76 -14.18
N HIS A 240 -9.48 -7.74 -14.74
CA HIS A 240 -9.69 -7.75 -16.18
C HIS A 240 -9.07 -6.52 -16.83
N ALA A 241 -9.33 -5.33 -16.29
CA ALA A 241 -8.77 -4.09 -16.82
C ALA A 241 -7.23 -4.05 -16.76
N CYS A 242 -6.64 -4.50 -15.64
CA CYS A 242 -5.18 -4.61 -15.52
C CYS A 242 -4.60 -5.59 -16.55
N ARG A 243 -5.28 -6.69 -16.85
CA ARG A 243 -4.86 -7.65 -17.88
C ARG A 243 -4.98 -7.07 -19.29
N ASP A 244 -6.07 -6.37 -19.59
CA ASP A 244 -6.28 -5.71 -20.88
C ASP A 244 -5.12 -4.76 -21.22
N LEU A 245 -4.67 -3.98 -20.23
CA LEU A 245 -3.54 -3.05 -20.34
C LEU A 245 -2.24 -3.75 -20.77
N HIS A 246 -1.99 -4.99 -20.32
CA HIS A 246 -0.78 -5.75 -20.62
C HIS A 246 -0.89 -6.63 -21.87
N SER A 247 -2.10 -6.91 -22.36
CA SER A 247 -2.36 -7.91 -23.40
C SER A 247 -2.35 -7.37 -24.84
N THR A 248 -2.36 -6.04 -25.02
CA THR A 248 -2.56 -5.42 -26.33
C THR A 248 -1.31 -4.69 -26.83
N ASN A 249 -0.95 -4.91 -28.10
CA ASN A 249 0.13 -4.17 -28.78
C ASN A 249 -0.24 -2.70 -29.07
N SER A 250 -1.54 -2.38 -29.02
CA SER A 250 -2.10 -1.04 -29.20
C SER A 250 -3.26 -0.85 -28.22
N LEU A 251 -3.11 0.08 -27.29
CA LEU A 251 -4.14 0.39 -26.29
C LEU A 251 -5.25 1.24 -26.90
N ASP A 252 -6.48 0.75 -26.86
CA ASP A 252 -7.65 1.55 -27.22
C ASP A 252 -8.03 2.47 -26.04
N TYR A 253 -7.91 3.78 -26.27
CA TYR A 253 -8.21 4.80 -25.27
C TYR A 253 -9.68 4.73 -24.81
N ALA A 254 -10.62 4.47 -25.72
CA ALA A 254 -12.03 4.40 -25.38
C ALA A 254 -12.33 3.19 -24.48
N HIS A 255 -11.67 2.06 -24.75
CA HIS A 255 -11.75 0.86 -23.91
C HIS A 255 -11.22 1.13 -22.50
N VAL A 256 -10.04 1.75 -22.38
CA VAL A 256 -9.48 2.08 -21.04
C VAL A 256 -10.36 3.05 -20.28
N LEU A 257 -10.90 4.09 -20.93
CA LEU A 257 -11.83 5.02 -20.28
C LEU A 257 -13.10 4.34 -19.75
N SER A 258 -13.57 3.27 -20.40
CA SER A 258 -14.73 2.53 -19.92
C SER A 258 -14.46 1.89 -18.54
N HIS A 259 -13.27 1.31 -18.36
CA HIS A 259 -12.83 0.73 -17.09
C HIS A 259 -12.60 1.81 -16.03
N THR A 260 -11.92 2.91 -16.36
CA THR A 260 -11.60 3.94 -15.38
C THR A 260 -12.86 4.64 -14.84
N ARG A 261 -13.84 4.92 -15.70
CA ARG A 261 -15.15 5.46 -15.28
C ARG A 261 -15.90 4.49 -14.36
N SER A 262 -15.78 3.17 -14.60
CA SER A 262 -16.35 2.16 -13.71
C SER A 262 -15.73 2.24 -12.32
N PHE A 263 -14.40 2.39 -12.22
CA PHE A 263 -13.72 2.46 -10.92
C PHE A 263 -13.97 3.79 -10.20
N GLU A 264 -14.05 4.91 -10.92
CA GLU A 264 -14.50 6.18 -10.34
C GLU A 264 -15.90 6.08 -9.75
N LYS A 265 -16.82 5.39 -10.45
CA LYS A 265 -18.16 5.14 -9.92
C LYS A 265 -18.14 4.35 -8.62
N ILE A 266 -17.22 3.40 -8.44
CA ILE A 266 -17.07 2.69 -7.15
C ILE A 266 -16.77 3.70 -6.03
N LEU A 267 -15.79 4.57 -6.25
CA LEU A 267 -15.38 5.59 -5.28
C LEU A 267 -16.50 6.60 -4.98
N ASP A 268 -17.28 6.98 -5.99
CA ASP A 268 -18.42 7.91 -5.84
C ASP A 268 -19.63 7.28 -5.12
N THR A 269 -19.79 5.95 -5.23
CA THR A 269 -20.96 5.23 -4.73
C THR A 269 -20.67 4.36 -3.51
N LEU A 270 -19.51 4.54 -2.86
CA LEU A 270 -19.13 3.83 -1.64
C LEU A 270 -20.28 3.84 -0.61
N PRO A 271 -20.51 2.75 0.13
CA PRO A 271 -21.48 2.74 1.23
C PRO A 271 -21.19 3.84 2.27
N PRO A 272 -22.23 4.41 2.93
CA PRO A 272 -22.06 5.53 3.86
C PRO A 272 -20.94 5.33 4.89
N PRO A 273 -20.80 4.19 5.60
CA PRO A 273 -19.75 4.03 6.60
C PRO A 273 -18.32 4.16 6.06
N LEU A 274 -18.12 3.91 4.77
CA LEU A 274 -16.82 3.98 4.09
C LEU A 274 -16.50 5.37 3.53
N ARG A 275 -17.46 6.31 3.53
CA ARG A 275 -17.23 7.69 3.08
C ARG A 275 -16.60 8.52 4.20
N PHE A 276 -15.55 9.28 3.87
CA PHE A 276 -14.93 10.23 4.81
C PHE A 276 -15.91 11.31 5.32
N SER A 277 -16.93 11.66 4.53
CA SER A 277 -17.97 12.62 4.92
C SER A 277 -19.03 12.05 5.88
N HIS A 278 -19.01 10.74 6.16
CA HIS A 278 -20.01 10.12 7.01
C HIS A 278 -19.71 10.32 8.50
N GLN A 279 -20.59 11.06 9.16
CA GLN A 279 -20.46 11.45 10.58
C GLN A 279 -21.35 10.66 11.52
N ASN A 280 -22.26 9.81 11.01
CA ASN A 280 -23.23 9.07 11.83
C ASN A 280 -22.67 7.79 12.47
N ASP A 281 -21.34 7.66 12.54
CA ASP A 281 -20.64 6.58 13.22
C ASP A 281 -19.80 7.17 14.35
N ALA A 282 -20.01 6.74 15.60
CA ALA A 282 -19.24 7.22 16.74
C ALA A 282 -17.73 6.99 16.57
N ALA A 283 -17.33 5.98 15.80
CA ALA A 283 -15.93 5.66 15.51
C ALA A 283 -15.37 6.35 14.25
N HIS A 284 -16.13 7.25 13.58
CA HIS A 284 -15.71 7.83 12.29
C HIS A 284 -14.39 8.62 12.31
N LYS A 285 -13.93 9.06 13.49
CA LYS A 285 -12.66 9.76 13.70
C LYS A 285 -11.56 8.88 14.30
N VAL A 286 -11.88 7.63 14.66
CA VAL A 286 -10.88 6.70 15.18
C VAL A 286 -9.84 6.44 14.08
N PRO A 287 -8.54 6.57 14.37
CA PRO A 287 -7.49 6.44 13.35
C PRO A 287 -7.56 5.14 12.53
N SER A 288 -7.89 4.00 13.15
CA SER A 288 -8.10 2.73 12.43
C SER A 288 -9.23 2.80 11.40
N ARG A 289 -10.35 3.47 11.72
CA ARG A 289 -11.45 3.67 10.77
C ARG A 289 -11.04 4.56 9.60
N LEU A 290 -10.24 5.59 9.87
CA LEU A 290 -9.68 6.44 8.80
C LEU A 290 -8.70 5.66 7.91
N MET A 291 -7.86 4.83 8.52
CA MET A 291 -6.94 3.93 7.82
C MET A 291 -7.69 2.95 6.93
N ALA A 292 -8.76 2.32 7.43
CA ALA A 292 -9.61 1.41 6.68
C ALA A 292 -10.25 2.06 5.44
N ARG A 293 -10.80 3.27 5.59
CA ARG A 293 -11.40 4.05 4.50
C ARG A 293 -10.36 4.42 3.45
N MET A 294 -9.19 4.86 3.91
CA MET A 294 -8.08 5.22 3.05
C MET A 294 -7.56 4.01 2.28
N GLU A 295 -7.27 2.89 2.95
CA GLU A 295 -6.76 1.68 2.29
C GLU A 295 -7.75 1.15 1.25
N LEU A 296 -9.05 1.21 1.53
CA LEU A 296 -10.07 0.86 0.55
C LEU A 296 -10.02 1.77 -0.68
N ASP A 297 -9.95 3.09 -0.49
CA ASP A 297 -9.84 4.04 -1.62
C ASP A 297 -8.57 3.77 -2.43
N ILE A 298 -7.43 3.64 -1.76
CA ILE A 298 -6.14 3.35 -2.41
C ILE A 298 -6.21 2.02 -3.18
N SER A 299 -6.85 0.98 -2.64
CA SER A 299 -6.99 -0.32 -3.31
C SER A 299 -7.82 -0.27 -4.60
N VAL A 300 -8.76 0.68 -4.70
CA VAL A 300 -9.47 0.97 -5.97
C VAL A 300 -8.66 1.92 -6.86
N ARG A 301 -7.97 2.89 -6.25
CA ARG A 301 -7.21 3.93 -6.95
C ARG A 301 -5.92 3.41 -7.61
N ARG A 302 -5.28 2.39 -7.05
CA ARG A 302 -4.08 1.74 -7.64
C ARG A 302 -4.33 1.28 -9.09
N PRO A 303 -5.30 0.38 -9.38
CA PRO A 303 -5.59 -0.02 -10.76
C PRO A 303 -6.13 1.14 -11.60
N LEU A 304 -6.91 2.06 -11.01
CA LEU A 304 -7.38 3.26 -11.71
C LEU A 304 -6.22 4.13 -12.24
N MET A 305 -5.25 4.44 -11.38
CA MET A 305 -4.06 5.21 -11.75
C MET A 305 -3.16 4.45 -12.72
N HIS A 306 -3.04 3.12 -12.56
CA HIS A 306 -2.30 2.27 -13.48
C HIS A 306 -2.87 2.32 -14.91
N LEU A 307 -4.20 2.27 -15.04
CA LEU A 307 -4.90 2.42 -16.32
C LEU A 307 -4.76 3.82 -16.92
N TYR A 308 -4.79 4.85 -16.08
CA TYR A 308 -4.57 6.22 -16.54
C TYR A 308 -3.14 6.48 -17.00
N ALA A 309 -2.14 5.81 -16.42
CA ALA A 309 -0.73 6.14 -16.57
C ALA A 309 -0.27 6.23 -18.04
N PRO A 310 -0.53 5.29 -18.96
CA PRO A 310 -0.04 5.39 -20.35
C PRO A 310 -0.49 6.68 -21.04
N PHE A 311 -1.74 7.08 -20.84
CA PHE A 311 -2.34 8.28 -21.45
C PHE A 311 -1.98 9.57 -20.69
N ALA A 312 -1.86 9.45 -19.36
CA ALA A 312 -1.46 10.54 -18.50
C ALA A 312 0.02 10.92 -18.67
N HIS A 313 0.87 10.04 -19.23
CA HIS A 313 2.27 10.31 -19.54
C HIS A 313 2.52 10.60 -21.04
N ALA A 314 1.58 10.28 -21.92
CA ALA A 314 1.69 10.55 -23.33
C ALA A 314 1.87 12.05 -23.65
N SER A 315 2.62 12.33 -24.72
CA SER A 315 2.73 13.67 -25.31
C SER A 315 1.47 13.94 -26.11
N ASP A 316 0.55 14.71 -25.54
CA ASP A 316 -0.76 14.99 -26.12
C ASP A 316 -0.92 16.47 -26.45
N LYS A 317 -0.51 16.83 -27.67
CA LYS A 317 -0.62 18.21 -28.18
C LYS A 317 -2.06 18.59 -28.57
N SER A 318 -2.89 17.61 -28.93
CA SER A 318 -4.27 17.80 -29.42
C SER A 318 -5.32 17.76 -28.29
N GLY A 319 -4.95 17.31 -27.10
CA GLY A 319 -5.86 17.20 -25.96
C GLY A 319 -6.71 15.92 -25.94
N GLU A 320 -6.37 14.93 -26.76
CA GLU A 320 -7.08 13.66 -26.91
C GLU A 320 -7.24 12.89 -25.59
N PHE A 321 -6.25 12.95 -24.70
CA PHE A 321 -6.24 12.21 -23.43
C PHE A 321 -6.61 13.06 -22.21
N ALA A 322 -7.32 14.17 -22.41
CA ALA A 322 -7.60 15.15 -21.35
C ALA A 322 -8.41 14.59 -20.17
N GLU A 323 -9.27 13.59 -20.41
CA GLU A 323 -10.04 12.94 -19.33
C GLU A 323 -9.14 12.07 -18.44
N ALA A 324 -8.29 11.24 -19.05
CA ALA A 324 -7.38 10.38 -18.31
C ALA A 324 -6.33 11.19 -17.52
N ARG A 325 -5.84 12.29 -18.10
CA ARG A 325 -4.99 13.24 -17.36
C ARG A 325 -5.69 13.82 -16.14
N ALA A 326 -6.92 14.29 -16.31
CA ALA A 326 -7.68 14.87 -15.21
C ALA A 326 -7.95 13.84 -14.10
N GLY A 327 -8.34 12.62 -14.45
CA GLY A 327 -8.55 11.53 -13.50
C GLY A 327 -7.27 11.10 -12.78
N TYR A 328 -6.13 11.05 -13.49
CA TYR A 328 -4.83 10.77 -12.90
C TYR A 328 -4.42 11.85 -11.89
N LEU A 329 -4.50 13.13 -12.27
CA LEU A 329 -4.18 14.24 -11.39
C LEU A 329 -5.09 14.29 -10.16
N GLN A 330 -6.40 14.08 -10.35
CA GLN A 330 -7.37 14.02 -9.25
C GLN A 330 -7.01 12.90 -8.26
N SER A 331 -6.53 11.76 -8.77
CA SER A 331 -6.06 10.65 -7.95
C SER A 331 -4.79 10.98 -7.19
N CYS A 332 -3.81 11.63 -7.82
CA CYS A 332 -2.61 12.13 -7.12
C CYS A 332 -3.00 13.08 -5.98
N LEU A 333 -3.81 14.09 -6.26
CA LEU A 333 -4.23 15.06 -5.24
C LEU A 333 -5.00 14.41 -4.08
N MET A 334 -5.79 13.36 -4.34
CA MET A 334 -6.44 12.60 -3.27
C MET A 334 -5.43 11.86 -2.38
N LEU A 335 -4.43 11.23 -2.98
CA LEU A 335 -3.35 10.55 -2.24
C LEU A 335 -2.56 11.54 -1.36
N ASP A 336 -2.31 12.74 -1.87
CA ASP A 336 -1.67 13.81 -1.10
C ASP A 336 -2.54 14.25 0.08
N ILE A 337 -3.87 14.36 -0.06
CA ILE A 337 -4.77 14.72 1.05
C ILE A 337 -4.72 13.68 2.19
N TYR A 338 -4.48 12.40 1.89
CA TYR A 338 -4.39 11.37 2.92
C TYR A 338 -3.21 11.54 3.87
N GLN A 339 -2.17 12.27 3.47
CA GLN A 339 -1.08 12.58 4.39
C GLN A 339 -1.53 13.45 5.56
N ASP A 340 -2.44 14.40 5.31
CA ASP A 340 -2.98 15.32 6.32
C ASP A 340 -3.88 14.59 7.33
N LEU A 341 -4.41 13.42 6.96
CA LEU A 341 -5.17 12.56 7.86
C LEU A 341 -4.32 11.97 8.98
N PHE A 342 -2.99 11.91 8.85
CA PHE A 342 -2.15 11.32 9.91
C PHE A 342 -1.07 12.27 10.40
N ASP A 343 -0.84 13.38 9.71
CA ASP A 343 0.14 14.38 10.15
C ASP A 343 -0.26 15.06 11.48
N PRO A 344 0.58 14.98 12.53
CA PRO A 344 0.30 15.65 13.80
C PRO A 344 0.11 17.17 13.68
N LYS A 345 0.65 17.82 12.65
CA LYS A 345 0.56 19.27 12.42
C LYS A 345 -0.76 19.71 11.79
N TYR A 346 -1.36 18.87 10.95
CA TYR A 346 -2.55 19.21 10.15
C TYR A 346 -3.81 18.46 10.60
N SER A 347 -3.67 17.44 11.46
CA SER A 347 -4.80 16.71 12.01
C SER A 347 -5.83 17.62 12.71
N GLU A 348 -7.11 17.24 12.61
CA GLU A 348 -8.21 18.00 13.21
C GLU A 348 -8.00 18.22 14.72
N LEU A 349 -8.22 19.46 15.19
CA LEU A 349 -8.13 19.79 16.62
C LEU A 349 -9.05 18.89 17.45
N GLY A 350 -8.49 18.25 18.48
CA GLY A 350 -9.23 17.40 19.42
C GLY A 350 -9.37 15.93 19.01
N VAL A 351 -8.73 15.51 17.91
CA VAL A 351 -8.59 14.08 17.55
C VAL A 351 -7.17 13.65 17.90
N GLU A 352 -7.02 12.79 18.92
CA GLU A 352 -5.70 12.20 19.22
C GLU A 352 -5.27 11.29 18.07
N ARG A 353 -4.15 11.65 17.41
CA ARG A 353 -3.49 10.82 16.40
C ARG A 353 -2.06 10.57 16.85
N PRO A 354 -1.77 9.37 17.38
CA PRO A 354 -0.40 9.01 17.77
C PRO A 354 0.54 9.11 16.57
N GLU A 355 1.78 9.57 16.80
CA GLU A 355 2.81 9.68 15.75
C GLU A 355 3.01 8.35 14.97
N GLY A 356 2.71 7.21 15.61
CA GLY A 356 2.73 5.89 15.00
C GLY A 356 1.89 5.78 13.72
N TYR A 357 0.70 6.39 13.66
CA TYR A 357 -0.12 6.35 12.42
C TYR A 357 0.50 7.14 11.28
N TRP A 358 1.18 8.24 11.60
CA TRP A 358 1.93 9.02 10.62
C TRP A 358 3.10 8.19 10.08
N ASP A 359 3.86 7.54 10.97
CA ASP A 359 4.94 6.64 10.59
C ASP A 359 4.46 5.47 9.73
N PHE A 360 3.37 4.85 10.14
CA PHE A 360 2.75 3.74 9.43
C PHE A 360 2.29 4.13 8.02
N PHE A 361 1.59 5.26 7.86
CA PHE A 361 1.12 5.73 6.56
C PHE A 361 2.27 5.93 5.56
N TYR A 362 3.31 6.69 5.94
CA TYR A 362 4.44 6.94 5.05
C TYR A 362 5.23 5.68 4.72
N ASN A 363 5.29 4.71 5.63
CA ASN A 363 6.01 3.47 5.39
C ASN A 363 5.27 2.55 4.44
N LEU A 364 3.96 2.37 4.62
CA LEU A 364 3.17 1.43 3.81
C LEU A 364 2.73 2.00 2.46
N TYR A 365 2.50 3.31 2.36
CA TYR A 365 1.96 3.95 1.15
C TYR A 365 2.95 4.88 0.45
N ARG A 366 4.26 4.73 0.73
CA ARG A 366 5.33 5.53 0.11
C ARG A 366 5.28 5.51 -1.42
N SER A 367 4.95 4.37 -2.01
CA SER A 367 4.95 4.23 -3.47
C SER A 367 3.85 5.06 -4.12
N GLU A 368 2.68 5.08 -3.50
CA GLU A 368 1.53 5.87 -3.91
C GLU A 368 1.81 7.36 -3.72
N LEU A 369 2.43 7.76 -2.61
CA LEU A 369 2.89 9.15 -2.39
C LEU A 369 3.92 9.58 -3.44
N HIS A 370 4.90 8.72 -3.73
CA HIS A 370 5.91 8.97 -4.75
C HIS A 370 5.29 9.14 -6.15
N GLN A 371 4.32 8.28 -6.48
CA GLN A 371 3.57 8.36 -7.73
C GLN A 371 2.74 9.66 -7.80
N SER A 372 2.13 10.06 -6.69
CA SER A 372 1.39 11.30 -6.57
C SER A 372 2.26 12.53 -6.85
N ILE A 373 3.39 12.67 -6.14
CA ILE A 373 4.32 13.81 -6.29
C ILE A 373 4.81 13.93 -7.74
N SER A 374 5.21 12.80 -8.35
CA SER A 374 5.62 12.76 -9.76
C SER A 374 4.48 13.16 -10.70
N GLY A 375 3.26 12.69 -10.45
CA GLY A 375 2.08 13.00 -11.25
C GLY A 375 1.70 14.49 -11.22
N ILE A 376 1.80 15.12 -10.05
CA ILE A 376 1.57 16.58 -9.91
C ILE A 376 2.68 17.36 -10.61
N CYS A 377 3.94 16.93 -10.49
CA CYS A 377 5.06 17.55 -11.21
C CYS A 377 4.93 17.43 -12.74
N LEU A 378 4.40 16.30 -13.24
CA LEU A 378 4.12 16.12 -14.65
C LEU A 378 3.09 17.13 -15.17
N GLU A 379 2.04 17.41 -14.39
CA GLU A 379 1.06 18.44 -14.76
C GLU A 379 1.64 19.85 -14.69
N LEU A 380 2.50 20.14 -13.69
CA LEU A 380 3.26 21.39 -13.64
C LEU A 380 4.12 21.60 -14.88
N LYS A 381 4.83 20.56 -15.35
CA LYS A 381 5.62 20.60 -16.60
C LYS A 381 4.75 21.01 -17.79
N ARG A 382 3.54 20.47 -17.89
CA ARG A 382 2.60 20.78 -18.98
C ARG A 382 2.13 22.22 -18.94
N ILE A 383 1.73 22.72 -17.77
CA ILE A 383 1.31 24.12 -17.60
C ILE A 383 2.46 25.08 -17.91
N SER A 384 3.70 24.73 -17.54
CA SER A 384 4.90 25.51 -17.90
C SER A 384 5.12 25.62 -19.41
N ASN A 385 4.84 24.53 -20.13
CA ASN A 385 5.09 24.44 -21.58
C ASN A 385 3.93 24.97 -22.43
N SER A 386 2.72 25.05 -21.89
CA SER A 386 1.57 25.59 -22.61
C SER A 386 1.68 27.12 -22.75
N SER A 387 1.81 27.59 -23.98
CA SER A 387 1.90 29.03 -24.32
C SER A 387 0.57 29.78 -24.23
N LEU A 388 -0.51 29.08 -23.87
CA LEU A 388 -1.84 29.65 -23.72
C LEU A 388 -1.98 30.21 -22.30
N PRO A 389 -2.51 31.43 -22.12
CA PRO A 389 -2.93 31.89 -20.78
C PRO A 389 -3.91 30.86 -20.19
N ASP A 390 -4.02 30.77 -18.86
CA ASP A 390 -4.97 29.90 -18.12
C ASP A 390 -6.40 30.05 -18.68
N THR A 391 -6.70 29.42 -19.81
CA THR A 391 -7.95 29.63 -20.54
C THR A 391 -8.80 28.42 -20.21
N GLN A 392 -9.81 28.68 -19.38
CA GLN A 392 -10.86 27.74 -19.01
C GLN A 392 -11.43 27.08 -20.27
N GLY A 393 -11.08 25.81 -20.50
CA GLY A 393 -11.70 25.02 -21.55
C GLY A 393 -13.20 24.85 -21.27
N PRO A 394 -14.05 24.75 -22.32
CA PRO A 394 -15.48 24.56 -22.12
C PRO A 394 -15.74 23.28 -21.32
N ASN A 395 -16.53 23.44 -20.26
CA ASN A 395 -16.92 22.40 -19.31
C ASN A 395 -17.96 21.46 -19.97
N THR A 396 -17.54 20.66 -20.94
CA THR A 396 -18.42 19.70 -21.64
C THR A 396 -18.05 18.28 -21.22
N GLY A 397 -18.58 17.88 -20.05
CA GLY A 397 -18.53 16.55 -19.49
C GLY A 397 -19.29 16.53 -18.15
N PRO A 398 -19.81 15.36 -17.69
CA PRO A 398 -20.53 15.26 -16.42
C PRO A 398 -19.65 15.57 -15.19
N PHE A 399 -18.33 15.64 -15.35
CA PHE A 399 -17.38 15.97 -14.30
C PHE A 399 -16.99 17.46 -14.34
N LYS A 400 -17.31 18.20 -13.26
CA LYS A 400 -16.75 19.54 -13.04
C LYS A 400 -15.24 19.40 -12.80
N LYS A 401 -14.41 19.75 -13.78
CA LYS A 401 -12.95 19.82 -13.58
C LYS A 401 -12.66 20.88 -12.50
N PRO A 402 -12.00 20.55 -11.38
CA PRO A 402 -11.38 21.57 -10.56
C PRO A 402 -10.30 22.25 -11.43
N SER A 403 -10.39 23.56 -11.57
CA SER A 403 -9.36 24.35 -12.24
C SER A 403 -8.15 24.42 -11.31
N HIS A 404 -7.20 23.52 -11.50
CA HIS A 404 -5.90 23.61 -10.84
C HIS A 404 -5.02 24.56 -11.61
N ASN A 405 -4.52 25.59 -10.93
CA ASN A 405 -3.54 26.51 -11.47
C ASN A 405 -2.14 26.14 -10.96
N ARG A 406 -1.11 26.68 -11.61
CA ARG A 406 0.30 26.47 -11.23
C ARG A 406 0.52 26.66 -9.73
N VAL A 407 -0.02 27.73 -9.15
CA VAL A 407 0.16 28.06 -7.73
C VAL A 407 -0.38 26.96 -6.81
N SER A 408 -1.55 26.40 -7.12
CA SER A 408 -2.15 25.33 -6.33
C SER A 408 -1.34 24.03 -6.40
N LEU A 409 -0.84 23.66 -7.59
CA LEU A 409 -0.03 22.45 -7.77
C LEU A 409 1.37 22.61 -7.16
N THR A 410 1.99 23.78 -7.31
CA THR A 410 3.25 24.13 -6.64
C THR A 410 3.11 24.01 -5.12
N ARG A 411 1.96 24.41 -4.56
CA ARG A 411 1.69 24.26 -3.13
C ARG A 411 1.53 22.80 -2.74
N ALA A 412 0.75 22.03 -3.49
CA ALA A 412 0.54 20.61 -3.21
C ALA A 412 1.88 19.84 -3.15
N VAL A 413 2.78 20.03 -4.11
CA VAL A 413 4.10 19.37 -4.07
C VAL A 413 4.91 19.79 -2.85
N LYS A 414 4.90 21.08 -2.47
CA LYS A 414 5.61 21.56 -1.26
C LYS A 414 5.01 20.99 0.02
N GLU A 415 3.68 20.91 0.10
CA GLU A 415 2.94 20.32 1.22
C GLU A 415 3.23 18.82 1.32
N SER A 416 3.49 18.14 0.21
CA SER A 416 3.87 16.72 0.19
C SER A 416 5.32 16.43 0.54
N LEU A 417 6.24 17.34 0.18
CA LEU A 417 7.68 17.18 0.50
C LEU A 417 8.02 17.60 1.94
N GLU A 418 7.30 18.56 2.53
CA GLU A 418 7.62 19.06 3.89
C GLU A 418 7.56 17.97 4.98
N PRO A 419 6.53 17.09 5.03
CA PRO A 419 6.50 15.99 5.97
C PRO A 419 7.64 15.00 5.76
N MET A 420 8.03 14.73 4.50
CA MET A 420 9.15 13.84 4.19
C MET A 420 10.46 14.37 4.76
N VAL A 421 10.69 15.70 4.73
CA VAL A 421 11.83 16.35 5.40
C VAL A 421 11.74 16.16 6.91
N ARG A 422 10.57 16.42 7.53
CA ARG A 422 10.38 16.27 8.98
C ARG A 422 10.65 14.85 9.48
N ARG A 423 10.42 13.86 8.61
CA ARG A 423 10.59 12.43 8.88
C ARG A 423 12.00 11.91 8.62
N VAL A 424 12.98 12.73 8.21
CA VAL A 424 14.32 12.25 7.81
C VAL A 424 15.04 11.35 8.84
N SER A 425 14.67 11.47 10.13
CA SER A 425 15.18 10.66 11.24
C SER A 425 14.44 9.33 11.48
N ARG A 426 13.31 9.11 10.82
CA ARG A 426 12.38 8.00 11.03
C ARG A 426 12.69 6.87 10.06
N LEU A 427 12.26 5.66 10.41
CA LEU A 427 12.32 4.49 9.53
C LEU A 427 11.60 4.79 8.21
N GLY A 428 12.14 4.29 7.10
CA GLY A 428 11.55 4.40 5.75
C GLY A 428 11.89 5.69 5.00
N SER A 429 12.45 6.68 5.68
CA SER A 429 12.91 7.93 5.04
C SER A 429 14.15 7.72 4.17
N ASP A 430 14.12 8.25 2.96
CA ASP A 430 15.23 8.19 2.01
C ASP A 430 15.57 9.59 1.47
N VAL A 431 16.71 10.13 1.90
CA VAL A 431 17.20 11.43 1.46
C VAL A 431 17.46 11.44 -0.05
N LYS A 432 17.85 10.31 -0.66
CA LYS A 432 18.07 10.24 -2.11
C LYS A 432 16.76 10.45 -2.87
N GLN A 433 15.69 9.82 -2.39
CA GLN A 433 14.37 9.98 -2.98
C GLN A 433 13.84 11.41 -2.80
N LEU A 434 14.06 12.00 -1.64
CA LEU A 434 13.72 13.39 -1.37
C LEU A 434 14.49 14.36 -2.27
N SER A 435 15.79 14.14 -2.45
CA SER A 435 16.61 14.89 -3.42
C SER A 435 16.11 14.74 -4.84
N TYR A 436 15.73 13.53 -5.26
CA TYR A 436 15.15 13.28 -6.58
C TYR A 436 13.89 14.13 -6.81
N PHE A 437 12.94 14.13 -5.88
CA PHE A 437 11.74 14.94 -6.02
C PHE A 437 12.02 16.44 -5.98
N THR A 438 12.98 16.89 -5.16
CA THR A 438 13.42 18.29 -5.16
C THR A 438 13.99 18.69 -6.52
N ILE A 439 14.79 17.84 -7.16
CA ILE A 439 15.32 18.08 -8.51
C ILE A 439 14.18 18.16 -9.52
N VAL A 440 13.29 17.16 -9.55
CA VAL A 440 12.18 17.10 -10.50
C VAL A 440 11.27 18.32 -10.34
N PHE A 441 10.88 18.63 -9.11
CA PHE A 441 10.02 19.77 -8.81
C PHE A 441 10.65 21.09 -9.26
N ASN A 442 11.89 21.38 -8.89
CA ASN A 442 12.53 22.64 -9.27
C ASN A 442 12.86 22.73 -10.76
N SER A 443 12.98 21.59 -11.46
CA SER A 443 13.15 21.55 -12.91
C SER A 443 11.87 21.96 -13.67
N VAL A 444 10.68 21.72 -13.09
CA VAL A 444 9.38 21.98 -13.74
C VAL A 444 8.66 23.20 -13.15
N ASN A 445 9.07 23.66 -11.96
CA ASN A 445 8.44 24.75 -11.23
C ASN A 445 8.84 26.14 -11.75
N THR A 446 9.77 26.25 -12.70
CA THR A 446 10.04 27.49 -13.46
C THR A 446 9.72 27.32 -14.95
N VAL A 447 9.55 28.43 -15.67
CA VAL A 447 9.29 28.41 -17.12
C VAL A 447 10.53 27.99 -17.91
N GLN A 448 11.71 28.32 -17.40
CA GLN A 448 13.00 27.90 -17.94
C GLN A 448 13.76 27.13 -16.87
N TYR A 449 14.37 26.02 -17.29
CA TYR A 449 15.26 25.23 -16.44
C TYR A 449 16.49 26.07 -16.05
N SER A 450 16.85 26.04 -14.77
CA SER A 450 18.07 26.65 -14.23
C SER A 450 18.73 25.64 -13.30
N GLU A 451 19.96 25.24 -13.66
CA GLU A 451 20.77 24.35 -12.84
C GLU A 451 21.10 24.99 -11.48
N GLU A 452 21.37 26.29 -11.47
CA GLU A 452 21.64 27.07 -10.25
C GLU A 452 20.46 26.98 -9.26
N ASN A 453 19.22 27.15 -9.75
CA ASN A 453 18.03 27.04 -8.89
C ASN A 453 17.86 25.63 -8.29
N VAL A 454 18.23 24.59 -9.05
CA VAL A 454 18.17 23.20 -8.57
C VAL A 454 19.24 22.95 -7.51
N ILE A 455 20.45 23.47 -7.71
CA ILE A 455 21.55 23.39 -6.74
C ILE A 455 21.15 24.11 -5.45
N ASP A 456 20.67 25.35 -5.54
CA ASP A 456 20.23 26.14 -4.37
C ASP A 456 19.14 25.39 -3.58
N ALA A 457 18.14 24.82 -4.28
CA ALA A 457 17.08 24.05 -3.63
C ALA A 457 17.58 22.77 -2.96
N LEU A 458 18.61 22.12 -3.51
CA LEU A 458 19.27 20.97 -2.88
C LEU A 458 20.08 21.38 -1.65
N GLU A 459 20.75 22.53 -1.69
CA GLU A 459 21.46 23.07 -0.52
C GLU A 459 20.48 23.41 0.61
N GLU A 460 19.34 24.05 0.30
CA GLU A 460 18.25 24.30 1.23
C GLU A 460 17.69 22.99 1.81
N LEU A 461 17.47 21.98 0.97
CA LEU A 461 17.02 20.66 1.41
C LEU A 461 18.01 20.04 2.40
N VAL A 462 19.30 20.03 2.07
CA VAL A 462 20.35 19.48 2.95
C VAL A 462 20.38 20.24 4.27
N ALA A 463 20.27 21.57 4.25
CA ALA A 463 20.21 22.37 5.46
C ALA A 463 18.98 22.03 6.32
N ALA A 464 17.80 21.88 5.71
CA ALA A 464 16.57 21.50 6.39
C ALA A 464 16.65 20.09 7.01
N CYS A 465 17.18 19.11 6.27
CA CYS A 465 17.42 17.75 6.77
C CYS A 465 18.40 17.75 7.95
N ARG A 466 19.51 18.50 7.87
CA ARG A 466 20.48 18.63 8.96
C ARG A 466 19.86 19.24 10.22
N LEU A 467 19.09 20.31 10.05
CA LEU A 467 18.38 20.95 11.16
C LEU A 467 17.40 19.96 11.82
N GLN A 468 16.70 19.15 11.03
CA GLN A 468 15.76 18.18 11.55
C GLN A 468 16.46 17.02 12.29
N LEU A 469 17.58 16.51 11.77
CA LEU A 469 18.39 15.52 12.48
C LEU A 469 18.93 16.06 13.81
N GLN A 470 19.37 17.33 13.83
CA GLN A 470 19.81 18.00 15.06
C GLN A 470 18.67 18.14 16.08
N ARG A 471 17.46 18.51 15.63
CA ARG A 471 16.27 18.59 16.51
C ARG A 471 15.90 17.26 17.14
N ASN A 472 16.22 16.15 16.47
CA ASN A 472 15.92 14.79 16.92
C ASN A 472 17.14 14.12 17.59
N ASP A 473 18.18 14.88 17.93
CA ASP A 473 19.41 14.40 18.57
C ASP A 473 20.10 13.23 17.82
N ILE A 474 19.96 13.17 16.49
CA ILE A 474 20.59 12.14 15.67
C ILE A 474 21.97 12.61 15.19
N PRO A 475 23.06 11.90 15.54
CA PRO A 475 24.40 12.28 15.12
C PRO A 475 24.58 12.08 13.61
N ILE A 476 25.10 13.10 12.93
CA ILE A 476 25.54 12.98 11.54
C ILE A 476 26.93 12.35 11.55
N VAL A 477 27.03 11.10 11.11
CA VAL A 477 28.33 10.44 10.94
C VAL A 477 29.10 11.15 9.83
N ALA A 478 30.18 11.84 10.18
CA ALA A 478 31.09 12.39 9.18
C ALA A 478 31.72 11.24 8.40
N SER A 479 31.64 11.30 7.06
CA SER A 479 32.29 10.33 6.18
C SER A 479 33.76 10.16 6.57
N GLN A 480 34.17 8.92 6.86
CA GLN A 480 35.58 8.56 6.84
C GLN A 480 36.11 8.89 5.43
N LYS A 481 37.08 9.80 5.36
CA LYS A 481 37.73 10.25 4.12
C LYS A 481 38.32 9.07 3.33
N GLU A 482 38.17 9.17 2.01
CA GLU A 482 39.02 8.57 0.97
C GLU A 482 39.03 7.03 0.89
N ALA A 483 38.01 6.46 0.24
CA ALA A 483 38.24 5.29 -0.62
C ALA A 483 38.64 5.81 -2.02
N PRO A 484 39.66 5.23 -2.68
CA PRO A 484 40.10 5.69 -3.99
C PRO A 484 38.93 5.58 -4.98
N THR A 485 38.79 6.62 -5.81
CA THR A 485 37.87 6.64 -6.93
C THR A 485 38.26 5.56 -7.94
N ASP A 486 37.79 4.34 -7.73
CA ASP A 486 37.68 3.37 -8.80
C ASP A 486 36.59 3.87 -9.75
N SER A 487 37.03 4.36 -10.91
CA SER A 487 36.24 4.75 -12.07
C SER A 487 35.55 3.56 -12.75
N ALA A 488 35.04 2.62 -11.96
CA ALA A 488 34.33 1.42 -12.40
C ALA A 488 33.19 1.02 -11.45
N SER A 489 32.57 1.95 -10.72
CA SER A 489 31.24 1.71 -10.17
C SER A 489 30.20 1.92 -11.27
N GLY A 490 30.15 0.94 -12.18
CA GLY A 490 29.08 0.82 -13.16
C GLY A 490 27.74 0.83 -12.44
N TRP A 491 27.04 1.96 -12.58
CA TRP A 491 25.66 2.13 -12.17
C TRP A 491 24.83 1.09 -12.93
N THR A 492 24.39 0.06 -12.23
CA THR A 492 23.28 -0.79 -12.67
C THR A 492 22.14 -0.53 -11.70
N PRO A 493 20.96 -0.08 -12.18
CA PRO A 493 19.78 -0.02 -11.34
C PRO A 493 19.57 -1.42 -10.76
N GLY A 494 19.74 -1.54 -9.44
CA GLY A 494 19.42 -2.78 -8.75
C GLY A 494 17.93 -3.05 -8.91
N PRO A 495 17.51 -4.31 -9.06
CA PRO A 495 16.18 -4.70 -9.53
C PRO A 495 15.02 -4.34 -8.56
N GLY A 496 15.27 -3.59 -7.47
CA GLY A 496 14.23 -3.10 -6.56
C GLY A 496 13.48 -1.86 -7.04
N ASN A 497 14.10 -1.05 -7.91
CA ASN A 497 13.50 0.10 -8.58
C ASN A 497 13.59 -0.16 -10.09
N ASP A 498 12.63 -0.88 -10.67
CA ASP A 498 12.56 -0.92 -12.14
C ASP A 498 12.02 0.42 -12.65
N VAL A 499 12.92 1.11 -13.32
CA VAL A 499 12.81 2.45 -13.91
C VAL A 499 12.01 2.39 -15.24
N SER A 500 11.09 1.42 -15.40
CA SER A 500 10.33 1.26 -16.66
C SER A 500 9.19 2.26 -16.85
N TRP A 501 8.96 3.15 -15.88
CA TRP A 501 7.93 4.21 -15.96
C TRP A 501 8.46 5.64 -16.12
N THR A 502 9.78 5.87 -16.18
CA THR A 502 10.35 7.23 -16.27
C THR A 502 10.53 7.76 -17.69
N ASN A 503 9.69 7.38 -18.66
CA ASN A 503 9.71 8.08 -19.95
C ASN A 503 8.98 9.44 -19.82
N LEU A 504 9.61 10.38 -19.11
CA LEU A 504 9.24 11.79 -18.90
C LEU A 504 9.46 12.63 -20.18
N ALA A 505 8.98 12.11 -21.32
CA ALA A 505 9.21 12.54 -22.71
C ALA A 505 9.80 13.96 -22.84
N ASP A 506 11.10 14.05 -23.14
CA ASP A 506 11.86 15.29 -23.40
C ASP A 506 12.37 16.02 -22.14
N PHE A 507 13.51 15.54 -21.63
CA PHE A 507 14.53 16.34 -20.91
C PHE A 507 15.63 16.75 -21.93
N PRO A 508 16.31 17.90 -21.76
CA PRO A 508 16.90 18.66 -22.88
C PRO A 508 18.31 18.23 -23.36
N PHE A 509 18.69 16.95 -23.30
CA PHE A 509 19.94 16.48 -23.94
C PHE A 509 19.69 15.24 -24.81
N GLU A 510 19.93 15.38 -26.11
CA GLU A 510 19.98 14.28 -27.07
C GLU A 510 21.12 13.31 -26.69
N PHE A 511 20.79 12.03 -26.51
CA PHE A 511 21.78 10.95 -26.55
C PHE A 511 21.26 9.82 -27.44
N ASP A 512 22.16 9.40 -28.33
CA ASP A 512 21.99 8.46 -29.43
C ASP A 512 21.48 7.09 -28.95
N TYR A 513 20.30 6.68 -29.44
CA TYR A 513 19.70 5.39 -29.16
C TYR A 513 20.23 4.36 -30.17
N GLY A 514 21.36 3.76 -29.82
CA GLY A 514 21.85 2.54 -30.47
C GLY A 514 20.88 1.38 -30.25
N ASN A 515 20.39 0.85 -31.37
CA ASN A 515 19.75 -0.45 -31.58
C ASN A 515 20.02 -1.50 -30.48
N GLU A 516 18.96 -2.11 -29.95
CA GLU A 516 18.82 -3.57 -29.86
C GLU A 516 17.40 -3.99 -29.44
N LEU A 517 16.65 -4.45 -30.45
CA LEU A 517 15.63 -5.52 -30.49
C LEU A 517 14.45 -5.11 -31.36
N GLY A 518 14.54 -5.52 -32.62
CA GLY A 518 13.54 -5.26 -33.64
C GLY A 518 12.21 -5.92 -33.33
N ILE A 519 11.17 -5.10 -33.35
CA ILE A 519 9.82 -5.50 -33.74
C ILE A 519 9.38 -4.45 -34.76
N ALA A 520 9.50 -4.82 -36.03
CA ALA A 520 9.03 -4.01 -37.13
C ALA A 520 7.48 -4.01 -37.12
N PHE A 521 6.87 -2.83 -37.05
CA PHE A 521 5.53 -2.62 -37.57
C PHE A 521 5.67 -1.85 -38.89
N SER A 522 5.39 -2.55 -39.97
CA SER A 522 4.99 -1.96 -41.26
C SER A 522 3.54 -1.51 -41.21
#